data_AF-A0A929C9S2-F1
#
_entry.id   AF-A0A929C9S2-F1
#
_cell.length_a   1.000
_cell.length_b   1.000
_cell.length_c   1.000
_cell.angle_alpha   90.00
_cell.angle_beta   90.00
_cell.angle_gamma   90.00
#
_symmetry.space_group_name_H-M   'P 1'
#
loop_
_entity.id
_entity.type
_entity.pdbx_description
1 polymer ?
#
loop_
_entity_poly.entity_id
_entity_poly.type
_entity_poly.pdbx_seq_one_letter_code
_entity_poly.pdbx_strand_id
1 'polypeptide(L)'
;MVGIKENIMSKARRELGLFFAYDALFLDNAIKKKWTGGYEVKASTQAFTELWVFLKGAVLGQAKADKKKVLARLVAQEGREDSLLESLQEMTEEALKEYGTEPSSLIDYFLKIRFPGMDFSDKRTYQFLNNKKCRLGEVLSHLQEDAWWGIGLGVSKPELVKRIWEQSLETKEDQALWEEARRHGIDLPEQKSIVPLKEMEDIVLAQVLEYAEENDPDVIPLLGLKSVLE
;
A
#
# COMPACT_ATOMS: atom_id res chain seq x y z
N MET A 1 13.48 13.82 22.25
CA MET A 1 13.52 13.04 20.97
C MET A 1 12.14 12.51 20.60
N VAL A 2 11.30 12.14 21.57
CA VAL A 2 9.89 11.72 21.41
C VAL A 2 9.03 12.75 20.66
N GLY A 3 9.04 14.03 21.08
CA GLY A 3 8.18 15.06 20.47
C GLY A 3 8.45 15.42 18.99
N ILE A 4 9.65 15.14 18.44
CA ILE A 4 9.91 15.36 17.00
C ILE A 4 9.36 14.20 16.18
N LYS A 5 9.48 12.96 16.69
CA LYS A 5 8.91 11.78 16.04
C LYS A 5 7.39 11.89 15.99
N GLU A 6 6.78 12.25 17.10
CA GLU A 6 5.33 12.41 17.23
C GLU A 6 4.79 13.51 16.31
N ASN A 7 5.53 14.61 16.14
CA ASN A 7 5.17 15.68 15.21
C ASN A 7 5.32 15.26 13.74
N ILE A 8 6.36 14.49 13.38
CA ILE A 8 6.51 13.95 12.02
C ILE A 8 5.42 12.93 11.71
N MET A 9 5.08 12.05 12.66
CA MET A 9 4.00 11.08 12.51
C MET A 9 2.63 11.76 12.45
N SER A 10 2.41 12.80 13.26
CA SER A 10 1.18 13.61 13.22
C SER A 10 1.05 14.42 11.92
N LYS A 11 2.17 14.94 11.39
CA LYS A 11 2.21 15.65 10.11
C LYS A 11 2.02 14.69 8.95
N ALA A 12 2.69 13.54 8.96
CA ALA A 12 2.46 12.46 8.02
C ALA A 12 0.98 12.09 8.03
N ARG A 13 0.39 11.78 9.21
CA ARG A 13 -1.05 11.48 9.47
C ARG A 13 -1.99 12.42 8.72
N ARG A 14 -1.70 13.72 8.80
CA ARG A 14 -2.50 14.77 8.16
C ARG A 14 -2.23 14.94 6.66
N GLU A 15 -1.00 14.78 6.19
CA GLU A 15 -0.65 15.06 4.78
C GLU A 15 -0.91 13.88 3.84
N LEU A 16 -0.90 12.64 4.33
CA LEU A 16 -0.94 11.43 3.50
C LEU A 16 -2.31 10.75 3.41
N GLY A 17 -3.37 11.32 4.01
CA GLY A 17 -4.69 10.67 4.04
C GLY A 17 -4.64 9.27 4.67
N LEU A 18 -3.95 9.15 5.81
CA LEU A 18 -3.37 7.90 6.31
C LEU A 18 -4.36 6.87 6.82
N PHE A 19 -4.92 6.13 5.87
CA PHE A 19 -5.39 4.78 6.12
C PHE A 19 -4.23 3.80 6.42
N PHE A 20 -2.97 4.18 6.16
CA PHE A 20 -1.78 3.32 6.29
C PHE A 20 -0.71 3.79 7.30
N ALA A 21 -1.04 4.72 8.21
CA ALA A 21 -0.07 5.25 9.20
C ALA A 21 0.45 4.22 10.18
N TYR A 22 -0.31 3.17 10.45
CA TYR A 22 0.16 2.08 11.28
C TYR A 22 1.33 1.34 10.64
N ASP A 23 1.47 1.35 9.31
CA ASP A 23 2.61 0.72 8.63
C ASP A 23 3.88 1.60 8.70
N ALA A 24 3.77 2.88 9.08
CA ALA A 24 4.91 3.70 9.43
C ALA A 24 5.62 3.24 10.73
N LEU A 25 5.04 2.28 11.49
CA LEU A 25 5.78 1.54 12.51
C LEU A 25 6.91 0.68 11.92
N PHE A 26 6.77 0.17 10.68
CA PHE A 26 7.90 -0.45 9.96
C PHE A 26 8.99 0.58 9.64
N LEU A 27 8.59 1.83 9.37
CA LEU A 27 9.54 2.93 9.17
C LEU A 27 10.22 3.33 10.50
N ASP A 28 9.56 3.23 11.65
CA ASP A 28 10.11 3.68 12.95
C ASP A 28 11.39 2.90 13.37
N ASN A 29 11.50 1.63 12.98
CA ASN A 29 12.71 0.81 13.16
C ASN A 29 13.76 1.01 12.05
N ALA A 30 13.36 1.55 10.89
CA ALA A 30 14.23 1.73 9.72
C ALA A 30 14.80 3.15 9.59
N ILE A 31 14.18 4.14 10.24
CA ILE A 31 14.55 5.55 10.15
C ILE A 31 15.82 5.82 10.97
N LYS A 32 16.93 6.11 10.27
CA LYS A 32 18.16 6.61 10.91
C LYS A 32 18.20 8.13 10.81
N LYS A 33 18.08 8.81 11.95
CA LYS A 33 18.24 10.26 12.02
C LYS A 33 19.70 10.64 11.74
N LYS A 34 19.94 11.42 10.70
CA LYS A 34 21.24 12.08 10.51
C LYS A 34 21.33 13.37 11.32
N TRP A 35 22.56 13.76 11.65
CA TRP A 35 22.85 15.04 12.31
C TRP A 35 22.48 16.23 11.41
N THR A 36 22.52 16.06 10.09
CA THR A 36 22.05 17.01 9.07
C THR A 36 21.39 16.25 7.90
N GLY A 37 20.44 16.87 7.18
CA GLY A 37 19.91 16.32 5.91
C GLY A 37 18.62 15.50 5.95
N GLY A 38 17.85 15.56 7.04
CA GLY A 38 16.55 14.88 7.15
C GLY A 38 16.63 13.40 7.55
N TYR A 39 15.50 12.70 7.45
CA TYR A 39 15.39 11.27 7.76
C TYR A 39 15.56 10.44 6.49
N GLU A 40 16.28 9.33 6.60
CA GLU A 40 16.49 8.38 5.50
C GLU A 40 15.99 7.00 5.88
N VAL A 41 15.53 6.26 4.87
CA VAL A 41 15.14 4.86 4.95
C VAL A 41 15.83 4.06 3.84
N LYS A 42 15.95 2.75 4.01
CA LYS A 42 16.48 1.89 2.94
C LYS A 42 15.50 1.84 1.78
N ALA A 43 16.00 1.73 0.55
CA ALA A 43 15.15 1.58 -0.62
C ALA A 43 14.33 0.27 -0.59
N SER A 44 14.84 -0.78 0.06
CA SER A 44 14.07 -2.00 0.32
C SER A 44 12.89 -1.77 1.25
N THR A 45 13.06 -0.96 2.31
CA THR A 45 11.97 -0.57 3.20
C THR A 45 10.93 0.27 2.45
N GLN A 46 11.38 1.21 1.61
CA GLN A 46 10.47 1.97 0.74
C GLN A 46 9.66 1.02 -0.15
N ALA A 47 10.30 0.17 -0.95
CA ALA A 47 9.61 -0.71 -1.90
C ALA A 47 8.58 -1.62 -1.21
N PHE A 48 8.91 -2.16 -0.03
CA PHE A 48 7.97 -2.94 0.75
C PHE A 48 6.79 -2.12 1.28
N THR A 49 7.03 -0.90 1.76
CA THR A 49 5.98 -0.01 2.27
C THR A 49 5.04 0.44 1.14
N GLU A 50 5.61 0.82 0.00
CA GLU A 50 4.87 1.19 -1.22
C GLU A 50 3.97 0.02 -1.67
N LEU A 51 4.51 -1.20 -1.76
CA LEU A 51 3.74 -2.41 -2.08
C LEU A 51 2.59 -2.63 -1.10
N TRP A 52 2.86 -2.53 0.19
CA TRP A 52 1.86 -2.80 1.22
C TRP A 52 0.70 -1.80 1.20
N VAL A 53 1.03 -0.53 0.99
CA VAL A 53 0.05 0.55 0.81
C VAL A 53 -0.80 0.31 -0.43
N PHE A 54 -0.17 -0.07 -1.55
CA PHE A 54 -0.88 -0.44 -2.76
C PHE A 54 -1.85 -1.61 -2.53
N LEU A 55 -1.40 -2.69 -1.87
CA LEU A 55 -2.23 -3.87 -1.61
C LEU A 55 -3.48 -3.52 -0.81
N LYS A 56 -3.32 -2.72 0.25
CA LYS A 56 -4.46 -2.28 1.05
C LYS A 56 -5.37 -1.33 0.30
N GLY A 57 -4.81 -0.43 -0.53
CA GLY A 57 -5.59 0.40 -1.45
C GLY A 57 -6.44 -0.46 -2.39
N ALA A 58 -5.88 -1.52 -2.95
CA ALA A 58 -6.59 -2.46 -3.82
C ALA A 58 -7.73 -3.17 -3.10
N VAL A 59 -7.51 -3.62 -1.86
CA VAL A 59 -8.57 -4.23 -1.03
C VAL A 59 -9.66 -3.21 -0.71
N LEU A 60 -9.31 -1.99 -0.31
CA LEU A 60 -10.28 -0.93 -0.04
C LEU A 60 -11.14 -0.61 -1.26
N GLY A 61 -10.49 -0.42 -2.41
CA GLY A 61 -11.16 -0.14 -3.67
C GLY A 61 -12.10 -1.27 -4.08
N GLN A 62 -11.68 -2.53 -3.89
CA GLN A 62 -12.50 -3.71 -4.20
C GLN A 62 -13.71 -3.82 -3.26
N ALA A 63 -13.50 -3.67 -1.95
CA ALA A 63 -14.55 -3.78 -0.93
C ALA A 63 -15.60 -2.66 -1.01
N LYS A 64 -15.24 -1.50 -1.57
CA LYS A 64 -16.11 -0.32 -1.71
C LYS A 64 -16.30 0.11 -3.16
N ALA A 65 -16.18 -0.82 -4.11
CA ALA A 65 -16.33 -0.52 -5.54
C ALA A 65 -17.71 0.09 -5.87
N ASP A 66 -18.76 -0.35 -5.19
CA ASP A 66 -20.13 0.18 -5.30
C ASP A 66 -20.28 1.61 -4.74
N LYS A 67 -19.33 2.05 -3.91
CA LYS A 67 -19.30 3.36 -3.24
C LYS A 67 -18.13 4.23 -3.69
N LYS A 68 -17.57 3.98 -4.87
CA LYS A 68 -16.38 4.68 -5.39
C LYS A 68 -16.43 6.21 -5.31
N LYS A 69 -17.59 6.83 -5.51
CA LYS A 69 -17.75 8.30 -5.38
C LYS A 69 -17.56 8.79 -3.94
N VAL A 70 -18.03 8.03 -2.97
CA VAL A 70 -17.83 8.32 -1.56
C VAL A 70 -16.37 8.05 -1.16
N LEU A 71 -15.80 6.97 -1.70
CA LEU A 71 -14.37 6.66 -1.48
C LEU A 71 -13.47 7.78 -2.04
N ALA A 72 -13.80 8.37 -3.19
CA ALA A 72 -13.05 9.48 -3.75
C ALA A 72 -13.06 10.72 -2.85
N ARG A 73 -14.16 11.01 -2.14
CA ARG A 73 -14.22 12.12 -1.18
C ARG A 73 -13.21 11.99 -0.04
N LEU A 74 -12.86 10.75 0.35
CA LEU A 74 -11.86 10.53 1.40
C LEU A 74 -10.43 10.84 0.96
N VAL A 75 -10.14 10.76 -0.34
CA VAL A 75 -8.77 10.75 -0.86
C VAL A 75 -8.47 11.88 -1.83
N ALA A 76 -9.49 12.51 -2.41
CA ALA A 76 -9.37 13.63 -3.32
C ALA A 76 -9.37 14.96 -2.56
N GLN A 77 -8.84 16.00 -3.21
CA GLN A 77 -9.15 17.37 -2.82
C GLN A 77 -10.63 17.66 -3.11
N GLU A 78 -11.28 18.46 -2.27
CA GLU A 78 -12.67 18.84 -2.43
C GLU A 78 -12.95 19.40 -3.84
N GLY A 79 -13.97 18.85 -4.51
CA GLY A 79 -14.34 19.23 -5.87
C GLY A 79 -13.49 18.60 -6.98
N ARG A 80 -12.58 17.68 -6.64
CA ARG A 80 -11.73 16.93 -7.59
C ARG A 80 -12.04 15.43 -7.62
N GLU A 81 -13.11 14.99 -6.96
CA GLU A 81 -13.44 13.58 -6.76
C GLU A 81 -13.64 12.83 -8.08
N ASP A 82 -14.48 13.37 -8.97
CA ASP A 82 -14.77 12.75 -10.27
C ASP A 82 -13.51 12.72 -11.16
N SER A 83 -12.75 13.81 -11.20
CA SER A 83 -11.48 13.89 -11.94
C SER A 83 -10.45 12.88 -11.43
N LEU A 84 -10.33 12.70 -10.11
CA LEU A 84 -9.44 11.69 -9.53
C LEU A 84 -9.89 10.29 -9.95
N LEU A 85 -11.18 9.96 -9.83
CA LEU A 85 -11.68 8.65 -10.24
C LEU A 85 -11.42 8.35 -11.71
N GLU A 86 -11.66 9.31 -12.61
CA GLU A 86 -11.37 9.16 -14.03
C GLU A 86 -9.88 8.90 -14.26
N SER A 87 -8.99 9.71 -13.67
CA SER A 87 -7.54 9.50 -13.78
C SER A 87 -7.11 8.14 -13.24
N LEU A 88 -7.65 7.67 -12.11
CA LEU A 88 -7.32 6.36 -11.56
C LEU A 88 -7.79 5.21 -12.44
N GLN A 89 -8.96 5.33 -13.06
CA GLN A 89 -9.46 4.35 -14.01
C GLN A 89 -8.58 4.31 -15.27
N GLU A 90 -8.26 5.46 -15.85
CA GLU A 90 -7.40 5.56 -17.02
C GLU A 90 -6.00 4.98 -16.78
N MET A 91 -5.36 5.36 -15.66
CA MET A 91 -4.05 4.81 -15.28
C MET A 91 -4.10 3.30 -15.06
N THR A 92 -5.19 2.78 -14.48
CA THR A 92 -5.36 1.32 -14.28
C THR A 92 -5.44 0.59 -15.62
N GLU A 93 -6.24 1.09 -16.57
CA GLU A 93 -6.37 0.47 -17.89
C GLU A 93 -5.06 0.54 -18.69
N GLU A 94 -4.36 1.67 -18.63
CA GLU A 94 -3.04 1.83 -19.25
C GLU A 94 -2.02 0.86 -18.65
N ALA A 95 -1.92 0.79 -17.32
CA ALA A 95 -1.01 -0.12 -16.64
C ALA A 95 -1.32 -1.60 -16.94
N LEU A 96 -2.60 -2.00 -16.99
CA LEU A 96 -2.99 -3.37 -17.38
C LEU A 96 -2.62 -3.68 -18.83
N LYS A 97 -2.79 -2.70 -19.73
CA LYS A 97 -2.40 -2.83 -21.14
C LYS A 97 -0.88 -2.96 -21.28
N GLU A 98 -0.11 -2.15 -20.57
CA GLU A 98 1.36 -2.21 -20.56
C GLU A 98 1.89 -3.50 -19.94
N TYR A 99 1.21 -4.01 -18.90
CA TYR A 99 1.54 -5.30 -18.31
C TYR A 99 1.40 -6.44 -19.33
N GLY A 100 0.49 -6.29 -20.31
CA GLY A 100 0.39 -7.06 -21.56
C GLY A 100 -0.40 -8.37 -21.45
N THR A 101 -0.67 -8.83 -20.23
CA THR A 101 -1.48 -10.02 -19.93
C THR A 101 -2.31 -9.76 -18.68
N GLU A 102 -3.26 -10.64 -18.36
CA GLU A 102 -3.96 -10.51 -17.08
C GLU A 102 -2.99 -10.89 -15.93
N PRO A 103 -2.79 -10.03 -14.91
CA PRO A 103 -1.90 -10.36 -13.82
C PRO A 103 -2.37 -11.58 -13.01
N SER A 104 -1.43 -12.37 -12.51
CA SER A 104 -1.69 -13.52 -11.62
C SER A 104 -1.30 -13.26 -10.15
N SER A 105 -0.65 -12.14 -9.87
CA SER A 105 -0.23 -11.72 -8.52
C SER A 105 -0.27 -10.21 -8.40
N LEU A 106 -0.84 -9.69 -7.31
CA LEU A 106 -0.80 -8.25 -7.00
C LEU A 106 0.63 -7.76 -6.77
N ILE A 107 1.48 -8.60 -6.18
CA ILE A 107 2.87 -8.25 -5.89
C ILE A 107 3.64 -8.09 -7.20
N ASP A 108 3.59 -9.08 -8.08
CA ASP A 108 4.28 -9.01 -9.37
C ASP A 108 3.74 -7.87 -10.23
N TYR A 109 2.41 -7.70 -10.27
CA TYR A 109 1.77 -6.57 -10.92
C TYR A 109 2.36 -5.25 -10.42
N PHE A 110 2.27 -4.99 -9.11
CA PHE A 110 2.78 -3.78 -8.50
C PHE A 110 4.25 -3.52 -8.83
N LEU A 111 5.12 -4.52 -8.60
CA LEU A 111 6.56 -4.37 -8.79
C LEU A 111 6.92 -4.04 -10.24
N LYS A 112 6.24 -4.65 -11.21
CA LYS A 112 6.51 -4.41 -12.63
C LYS A 112 6.11 -3.00 -13.08
N ILE A 113 4.99 -2.47 -12.59
CA ILE A 113 4.55 -1.12 -12.98
C ILE A 113 5.37 -0.06 -12.23
N ARG A 114 5.64 -0.29 -10.93
CA ARG A 114 6.31 0.68 -10.06
C ARG A 114 7.81 0.76 -10.29
N PHE A 115 8.45 -0.37 -10.58
CA PHE A 115 9.89 -0.49 -10.74
C PHE A 115 10.25 -1.11 -12.09
N PRO A 116 9.90 -0.44 -13.21
CA PRO A 116 10.13 -0.97 -14.54
C PRO A 116 11.64 -1.22 -14.76
N GLY A 117 11.97 -2.40 -15.27
CA GLY A 117 13.35 -2.82 -15.52
C GLY A 117 14.11 -3.36 -14.30
N MET A 118 13.47 -3.46 -13.12
CA MET A 118 14.04 -4.22 -12.00
C MET A 118 13.59 -5.68 -12.06
N ASP A 119 14.55 -6.59 -11.92
CA ASP A 119 14.29 -8.02 -11.76
C ASP A 119 14.31 -8.39 -10.27
N PHE A 120 13.13 -8.53 -9.68
CA PHE A 120 13.00 -8.94 -8.27
C PHE A 120 13.26 -10.44 -8.05
N SER A 121 13.56 -11.22 -9.09
CA SER A 121 14.12 -12.56 -8.92
C SER A 121 15.65 -12.54 -8.78
N ASP A 122 16.32 -11.46 -9.19
CA ASP A 122 17.78 -11.31 -9.05
C ASP A 122 18.16 -10.87 -7.63
N LYS A 123 18.98 -11.68 -6.96
CA LYS A 123 19.60 -11.36 -5.67
C LYS A 123 20.33 -10.01 -5.68
N ARG A 124 20.91 -9.59 -6.80
CA ARG A 124 21.60 -8.29 -6.93
C ARG A 124 20.64 -7.12 -6.76
N THR A 125 19.39 -7.26 -7.18
CA THR A 125 18.34 -6.24 -6.97
C THR A 125 18.09 -6.03 -5.48
N TYR A 126 17.92 -7.11 -4.71
CA TYR A 126 17.74 -7.00 -3.26
C TYR A 126 18.95 -6.40 -2.56
N GLN A 127 20.16 -6.80 -2.95
CA GLN A 127 21.40 -6.21 -2.41
C GLN A 127 21.50 -4.72 -2.72
N PHE A 128 21.15 -4.31 -3.94
CA PHE A 128 21.10 -2.90 -4.34
C PHE A 128 20.10 -2.12 -3.49
N LEU A 129 18.86 -2.61 -3.35
CA LEU A 129 17.82 -1.95 -2.57
C LEU A 129 18.17 -1.85 -1.08
N ASN A 130 18.83 -2.86 -0.52
CA ASN A 130 19.27 -2.86 0.88
C ASN A 130 20.42 -1.89 1.17
N ASN A 131 21.26 -1.60 0.17
CA ASN A 131 22.39 -0.68 0.29
C ASN A 131 22.04 0.77 -0.07
N LYS A 132 21.01 0.98 -0.89
CA LYS A 132 20.52 2.30 -1.27
C LYS A 132 19.65 2.90 -0.16
N LYS A 133 19.77 4.21 0.02
CA LYS A 133 18.95 5.01 0.94
C LYS A 133 18.16 6.05 0.18
N CYS A 134 16.95 6.32 0.64
CA CYS A 134 16.04 7.30 0.08
C CYS A 134 15.63 8.30 1.17
N ARG A 135 15.27 9.52 0.77
CA ARG A 135 14.79 10.53 1.71
C ARG A 135 13.37 10.20 2.13
N LEU A 136 13.07 10.27 3.43
CA LEU A 136 11.75 9.95 3.94
C LEU A 136 10.65 10.79 3.26
N GLY A 137 10.89 12.09 3.04
CA GLY A 137 9.90 12.95 2.36
C GLY A 137 9.53 12.48 0.96
N GLU A 138 10.49 11.95 0.19
CA GLU A 138 10.24 11.39 -1.15
C GLU A 138 9.48 10.06 -1.07
N VAL A 139 9.77 9.24 -0.05
CA VAL A 139 9.02 8.00 0.19
C VAL A 139 7.57 8.31 0.52
N LEU A 140 7.33 9.26 1.43
CA LEU A 140 5.99 9.64 1.85
C LEU A 140 5.14 10.11 0.66
N SER A 141 5.66 10.95 -0.24
CA SER A 141 4.90 11.39 -1.42
C SER A 141 4.45 10.23 -2.31
N HIS A 142 5.26 9.18 -2.44
CA HIS A 142 4.88 8.02 -3.25
C HIS A 142 3.83 7.14 -2.58
N LEU A 143 3.81 7.03 -1.25
CA LEU A 143 2.82 6.19 -0.56
C LEU A 143 1.38 6.62 -0.89
N GLN A 144 1.14 7.92 -1.02
CA GLN A 144 -0.19 8.42 -1.42
C GLN A 144 -0.54 8.01 -2.85
N GLU A 145 0.40 8.11 -3.78
CA GLU A 145 0.22 7.69 -5.17
C GLU A 145 -0.04 6.17 -5.25
N ASP A 146 0.73 5.36 -4.51
CA ASP A 146 0.56 3.90 -4.48
C ASP A 146 -0.77 3.49 -3.87
N ALA A 147 -1.23 4.18 -2.82
CA ALA A 147 -2.56 3.99 -2.24
C ALA A 147 -3.65 4.24 -3.27
N TRP A 148 -3.53 5.35 -4.00
CA TRP A 148 -4.47 5.71 -5.05
C TRP A 148 -4.47 4.71 -6.20
N TRP A 149 -3.31 4.25 -6.65
CA TRP A 149 -3.19 3.21 -7.68
C TRP A 149 -3.85 1.91 -7.25
N GLY A 150 -3.63 1.51 -5.99
CA GLY A 150 -4.34 0.38 -5.39
C GLY A 150 -5.85 0.59 -5.45
N ILE A 151 -6.36 1.70 -4.93
CA ILE A 151 -7.79 2.04 -4.95
C ILE A 151 -8.35 2.01 -6.38
N GLY A 152 -7.64 2.61 -7.33
CA GLY A 152 -7.99 2.62 -8.76
C GLY A 152 -8.17 1.22 -9.32
N LEU A 153 -7.21 0.33 -9.06
CA LEU A 153 -7.30 -1.07 -9.46
C LEU A 153 -8.51 -1.77 -8.81
N GLY A 154 -8.68 -1.62 -7.50
CA GLY A 154 -9.77 -2.26 -6.75
C GLY A 154 -11.16 -1.81 -7.19
N VAL A 155 -11.35 -0.51 -7.41
CA VAL A 155 -12.62 0.06 -7.90
C VAL A 155 -12.91 -0.37 -9.33
N SER A 156 -11.89 -0.41 -10.19
CA SER A 156 -12.06 -0.65 -11.63
C SER A 156 -12.19 -2.14 -11.96
N LYS A 157 -11.48 -2.99 -11.22
CA LYS A 157 -11.37 -4.44 -11.46
C LYS A 157 -11.54 -5.24 -10.14
N PRO A 158 -12.67 -5.11 -9.43
CA PRO A 158 -12.84 -5.73 -8.11
C PRO A 158 -12.69 -7.27 -8.15
N GLU A 159 -13.25 -7.92 -9.17
CA GLU A 159 -13.16 -9.37 -9.33
C GLU A 159 -11.74 -9.85 -9.67
N LEU A 160 -10.95 -9.02 -10.39
CA LEU A 160 -9.54 -9.31 -10.64
C LEU A 160 -8.80 -9.32 -9.31
N VAL A 161 -8.89 -8.23 -8.53
CA VAL A 161 -8.22 -8.09 -7.22
C VAL A 161 -8.54 -9.26 -6.31
N LYS A 162 -9.82 -9.63 -6.17
CA LYS A 162 -10.24 -10.78 -5.38
C LYS A 162 -9.53 -12.06 -5.83
N ARG A 163 -9.62 -12.40 -7.12
CA ARG A 163 -9.03 -13.61 -7.69
C ARG A 163 -7.52 -13.67 -7.46
N ILE A 164 -6.79 -12.60 -7.73
CA ILE A 164 -5.32 -12.60 -7.61
C ILE A 164 -4.84 -12.52 -6.16
N TRP A 165 -5.65 -11.97 -5.25
CA TRP A 165 -5.39 -12.06 -3.81
C TRP A 165 -5.45 -13.52 -3.35
N GLU A 166 -6.58 -14.19 -3.62
CA GLU A 166 -6.79 -15.60 -3.27
C GLU A 166 -5.69 -16.50 -3.86
N GLN A 167 -5.26 -16.22 -5.09
CA GLN A 167 -4.23 -17.02 -5.77
C GLN A 167 -2.80 -16.77 -5.27
N SER A 168 -2.45 -15.54 -4.87
CA SER A 168 -1.05 -15.17 -4.58
C SER A 168 -0.74 -14.94 -3.09
N LEU A 169 -1.75 -14.59 -2.30
CA LEU A 169 -1.58 -14.23 -0.88
C LEU A 169 -2.21 -15.26 0.06
N GLU A 170 -3.22 -16.00 -0.39
CA GLU A 170 -3.84 -17.10 0.40
C GLU A 170 -3.26 -18.49 0.10
N THR A 171 -2.36 -18.59 -0.87
CA THR A 171 -1.64 -19.83 -1.16
C THR A 171 -0.44 -20.02 -0.24
N LYS A 172 -0.21 -21.27 0.15
CA LYS A 172 0.99 -21.66 0.90
C LYS A 172 2.23 -21.32 0.07
N GLU A 173 3.19 -20.68 0.73
CA GLU A 173 4.44 -20.30 0.08
C GLU A 173 5.26 -21.53 -0.33
N ASP A 174 6.07 -21.36 -1.37
CA ASP A 174 7.16 -22.28 -1.64
C ASP A 174 8.21 -22.15 -0.52
N GLN A 175 8.16 -23.10 0.41
CA GLN A 175 9.07 -23.15 1.55
C GLN A 175 10.55 -23.11 1.13
N ALA A 176 10.90 -23.70 -0.02
CA ALA A 176 12.29 -23.73 -0.49
C ALA A 176 12.77 -22.33 -0.92
N LEU A 177 11.91 -21.54 -1.57
CA LEU A 177 12.20 -20.16 -1.93
C LEU A 177 12.32 -19.28 -0.69
N TRP A 178 11.43 -19.46 0.29
CA TRP A 178 11.43 -18.72 1.56
C TRP A 178 12.71 -18.95 2.38
N GLU A 179 13.15 -20.21 2.47
CA GLU A 179 14.39 -20.59 3.14
C GLU A 179 15.63 -20.08 2.39
N GLU A 180 15.63 -20.09 1.06
CA GLU A 180 16.71 -19.54 0.24
C GLU A 180 16.85 -18.02 0.47
N ALA A 181 15.75 -17.26 0.46
CA ALA A 181 15.74 -15.83 0.74
C ALA A 181 16.36 -15.51 2.12
N ARG A 182 16.00 -16.26 3.15
CA ARG A 182 16.59 -16.15 4.49
C ARG A 182 18.09 -16.46 4.51
N ARG A 183 18.52 -17.52 3.81
CA ARG A 183 19.95 -17.88 3.69
C ARG A 183 20.78 -16.76 3.04
N HIS A 184 20.15 -15.90 2.26
CA HIS A 184 20.78 -14.72 1.66
C HIS A 184 20.68 -13.43 2.49
N GLY A 185 20.23 -13.53 3.74
CA GLY A 185 20.19 -12.42 4.69
C GLY A 185 18.97 -11.52 4.55
N ILE A 186 17.90 -11.99 3.89
CA ILE A 186 16.59 -11.33 3.94
C ILE A 186 15.92 -11.71 5.26
N ASP A 187 15.56 -10.70 6.05
CA ASP A 187 14.92 -10.86 7.36
C ASP A 187 13.43 -11.19 7.17
N LEU A 188 13.13 -12.47 6.93
CA LEU A 188 11.77 -13.00 6.78
C LEU A 188 11.36 -13.83 8.00
N PRO A 189 10.07 -13.84 8.39
CA PRO A 189 9.58 -14.71 9.45
C PRO A 189 9.73 -16.19 9.08
N GLU A 190 9.56 -17.11 10.03
CA GLU A 190 9.69 -18.56 9.76
C GLU A 190 8.66 -19.07 8.76
N GLN A 191 7.48 -18.47 8.73
CA GLN A 191 6.39 -18.81 7.84
C GLN A 191 5.73 -17.54 7.33
N LYS A 192 5.24 -17.57 6.09
CA LYS A 192 4.37 -16.53 5.54
C LYS A 192 3.11 -16.42 6.40
N SER A 193 2.78 -15.20 6.83
CA SER A 193 1.45 -14.93 7.37
C SER A 193 0.47 -14.94 6.22
N ILE A 194 -0.38 -15.96 6.14
CA ILE A 194 -1.51 -15.96 5.22
C ILE A 194 -2.60 -15.10 5.87
N VAL A 195 -2.95 -13.99 5.22
CA VAL A 195 -4.07 -13.14 5.63
C VAL A 195 -5.16 -13.30 4.56
N PRO A 196 -6.27 -13.99 4.87
CA PRO A 196 -7.41 -14.08 3.97
C PRO A 196 -7.92 -12.70 3.55
N LEU A 197 -8.44 -12.58 2.33
CA LEU A 197 -8.95 -11.32 1.79
C LEU A 197 -9.97 -10.69 2.72
N LYS A 198 -10.87 -11.50 3.30
CA LYS A 198 -11.89 -11.00 4.22
C LYS A 198 -11.28 -10.41 5.50
N GLU A 199 -10.25 -11.04 6.05
CA GLU A 199 -9.53 -10.51 7.21
C GLU A 199 -8.80 -9.20 6.85
N MET A 200 -8.17 -9.14 5.67
CA MET A 200 -7.55 -7.90 5.20
C MET A 200 -8.58 -6.79 4.96
N GLU A 201 -9.74 -7.12 4.41
CA GLU A 201 -10.85 -6.19 4.26
C GLU A 201 -11.25 -5.60 5.61
N ASP A 202 -11.46 -6.44 6.63
CA ASP A 202 -11.85 -5.97 7.97
C ASP A 202 -10.77 -5.06 8.58
N ILE A 203 -9.48 -5.42 8.44
CA ILE A 203 -8.34 -4.58 8.88
C ILE A 203 -8.36 -3.22 8.18
N VAL A 204 -8.48 -3.21 6.85
CA VAL A 204 -8.46 -1.98 6.05
C VAL A 204 -9.68 -1.11 6.35
N LEU A 205 -10.86 -1.70 6.49
CA LEU A 205 -12.07 -0.96 6.81
C LEU A 205 -12.04 -0.36 8.24
N ALA A 206 -11.44 -1.05 9.20
CA ALA A 206 -11.23 -0.50 10.55
C ALA A 206 -10.25 0.69 10.53
N GLN A 207 -9.16 0.59 9.76
CA GLN A 207 -8.23 1.71 9.55
C GLN A 207 -8.91 2.89 8.86
N VAL A 208 -9.82 2.61 7.91
CA VAL A 208 -10.62 3.63 7.23
C VAL A 208 -11.61 4.32 8.15
N LEU A 209 -12.23 3.57 9.04
CA LEU A 209 -13.10 4.13 10.05
C LEU A 209 -12.36 5.09 10.98
N GLU A 210 -11.24 4.66 11.58
CA GLU A 210 -10.46 5.49 12.51
C GLU A 210 -10.06 6.84 11.87
N TYR A 211 -9.58 6.80 10.62
CA TYR A 211 -9.23 8.03 9.91
C TYR A 211 -10.46 8.89 9.58
N ALA A 212 -11.57 8.28 9.15
CA ALA A 212 -12.80 9.01 8.83
C ALA A 212 -13.39 9.69 10.08
N GLU A 213 -13.34 9.06 11.25
CA GLU A 213 -13.77 9.65 12.52
C GLU A 213 -13.01 10.94 12.86
N GLU A 214 -11.73 10.99 12.53
CA GLU A 214 -10.90 12.17 12.79
C GLU A 214 -11.04 13.27 11.73
N ASN A 215 -11.27 12.92 10.47
CA ASN A 215 -11.08 13.85 9.34
C ASN A 215 -12.36 14.14 8.52
N ASP A 216 -13.26 13.18 8.37
CA ASP A 216 -14.53 13.34 7.63
C ASP A 216 -15.62 12.39 8.18
N PRO A 217 -16.20 12.68 9.36
CA PRO A 217 -17.17 11.79 9.99
C PRO A 217 -18.43 11.55 9.15
N ASP A 218 -18.76 12.48 8.25
CA ASP A 218 -19.95 12.41 7.41
C ASP A 218 -19.84 11.30 6.34
N VAL A 219 -18.64 10.85 5.99
CA VAL A 219 -18.47 9.72 5.05
C VAL A 219 -18.69 8.36 5.68
N ILE A 220 -18.59 8.23 7.01
CA ILE A 220 -18.75 6.95 7.75
C ILE A 220 -20.09 6.27 7.41
N PRO A 221 -21.26 6.92 7.56
CA PRO A 221 -22.53 6.31 7.19
C PRO A 221 -22.63 6.04 5.68
N LEU A 222 -22.03 6.90 4.85
CA LEU A 222 -22.10 6.78 3.40
C LEU A 222 -21.31 5.55 2.91
N LEU A 223 -20.12 5.32 3.44
CA LEU A 223 -19.29 4.13 3.19
C LEU A 223 -19.82 2.87 3.86
N GLY A 224 -20.75 3.01 4.82
CA GLY A 224 -21.29 1.91 5.59
C GLY A 224 -20.21 1.28 6.46
N LEU A 225 -19.47 2.11 7.20
CA LEU A 225 -18.42 1.67 8.12
C LEU A 225 -18.94 1.46 9.55
N LYS A 226 -20.18 1.85 9.84
CA LYS A 226 -20.79 1.69 11.18
C LYS A 226 -20.80 0.24 11.66
N SER A 227 -21.02 -0.70 10.75
CA SER A 227 -21.03 -2.13 11.04
C SER A 227 -19.65 -2.73 11.30
N VAL A 228 -18.56 -1.96 11.15
CA VAL A 228 -17.20 -2.42 11.48
C VAL A 228 -16.96 -2.41 13.00
N LEU A 229 -17.81 -1.71 13.76
CA LEU A 229 -17.76 -1.61 15.23
C LEU A 229 -18.67 -2.62 15.94
N GLU A 230 -19.51 -3.34 15.20
CA GLU A 230 -20.51 -4.29 15.72
C GLU A 230 -20.03 -5.74 15.58
#